data_AF-A0A940TNB4-F1
#
_entry.id   AF-A0A940TNB4-F1
#
_cell.length_a   1.000
_cell.length_b   1.000
_cell.length_c   1.000
_cell.angle_alpha   90.00
_cell.angle_beta   90.00
_cell.angle_gamma   90.00
#
_symmetry.space_group_name_H-M   'P 1'
#
loop_
_entity.id
_entity.type
_entity.pdbx_description
1 polymer ?
#
loop_
_entity_poly.entity_id
_entity_poly.type
_entity_poly.pdbx_seq_one_letter_code
_entity_poly.pdbx_strand_id
1 'polypeptide(L)'
;MDKEHILSEIKRTTEENGGRPLGIARFEKETGIKAWDWRGKYWTRWTDAIAEAGYSNPNEMQSAYSEDFLIEKLIQLIQELGHFPTSTERRLKGHQDENFPTHNTFSRFGGKADLIEAVLKYCETHDIDAQVVATCKAAAANAKPQQRKSGEPEEIEFGFVYLMKSGKHFKIGRSNCAERREFELRILLPEKLELVHKIKTDDPCGIEKYWHDRFKDRRKGGEWFDLSPSEVKPFKRRKTM
;
A
#
# COMPACT_ATOMS: atom_id res chain seq x y z
N MET A 1 34.01 14.80 6.15
CA MET A 1 33.41 14.24 4.94
C MET A 1 33.19 15.31 3.89
N ASP A 2 33.82 15.12 2.75
CA ASP A 2 33.78 15.89 1.51
C ASP A 2 32.76 15.31 0.54
N LYS A 3 32.23 16.15 -0.37
CA LYS A 3 31.14 15.78 -1.28
C LYS A 3 31.56 14.68 -2.25
N GLU A 4 32.78 14.76 -2.77
CA GLU A 4 33.33 13.84 -3.77
C GLU A 4 33.47 12.43 -3.21
N HIS A 5 33.95 12.29 -1.98
CA HIS A 5 34.04 10.99 -1.30
C HIS A 5 32.67 10.32 -1.13
N ILE A 6 31.62 11.09 -0.83
CA ILE A 6 30.27 10.54 -0.69
C ILE A 6 29.74 10.06 -2.05
N LEU A 7 29.99 10.82 -3.13
CA LEU A 7 29.64 10.42 -4.48
C LEU A 7 30.42 9.18 -4.95
N SER A 8 31.71 9.06 -4.62
CA SER A 8 32.49 7.87 -4.96
C SER A 8 32.00 6.63 -4.22
N GLU A 9 31.63 6.77 -2.94
CA GLU A 9 31.04 5.66 -2.18
C GLU A 9 29.66 5.26 -2.70
N ILE A 10 28.83 6.21 -3.14
CA ILE A 10 27.56 5.91 -3.81
C ILE A 10 27.81 5.09 -5.08
N LYS A 11 28.78 5.48 -5.92
CA LYS A 11 29.13 4.74 -7.14
C LYS A 11 29.61 3.32 -6.83
N ARG A 12 30.60 3.19 -5.94
CA ARG A 12 31.17 1.90 -5.52
C ARG A 12 30.09 0.94 -5.01
N THR A 13 29.27 1.39 -4.06
CA THR A 13 28.21 0.54 -3.48
C THR A 13 27.09 0.23 -4.46
N THR A 14 26.83 1.11 -5.43
CA THR A 14 25.85 0.86 -6.50
C THR A 14 26.34 -0.21 -7.46
N GLU A 15 27.62 -0.17 -7.85
CA GLU A 15 28.25 -1.20 -8.69
C GLU A 15 28.27 -2.57 -7.99
N GLU A 16 28.65 -2.60 -6.71
CA GLU A 16 28.64 -3.82 -5.88
C GLU A 16 27.23 -4.39 -5.67
N ASN A 17 26.19 -3.55 -5.71
CA ASN A 17 24.80 -3.95 -5.58
C ASN A 17 24.10 -4.16 -6.94
N GLY A 18 24.86 -4.51 -7.99
CA GLY A 18 24.31 -4.87 -9.30
C GLY A 18 23.70 -3.70 -10.06
N GLY A 19 24.27 -2.50 -9.92
CA GLY A 19 23.82 -1.28 -10.60
C GLY A 19 22.62 -0.60 -9.94
N ARG A 20 22.21 -1.03 -8.73
CA ARG A 20 21.08 -0.44 -7.99
C ARG A 20 21.57 0.34 -6.77
N PRO A 21 21.28 1.65 -6.68
CA PRO A 21 21.68 2.45 -5.53
C PRO A 21 21.13 1.92 -4.21
N LEU A 22 21.96 1.98 -3.17
CA LEU A 22 21.55 1.55 -1.83
C LEU A 22 20.59 2.56 -1.19
N GLY A 23 19.64 2.03 -0.41
CA GLY A 23 18.87 2.85 0.53
C GLY A 23 19.74 3.35 1.68
N ILE A 24 19.38 4.50 2.27
CA ILE A 24 20.15 5.22 3.29
C ILE A 24 20.69 4.29 4.40
N ALA A 25 19.84 3.44 4.97
CA ALA A 25 20.23 2.57 6.09
C ALA A 25 21.28 1.52 5.70
N ARG A 26 21.24 1.03 4.46
CA ARG A 26 22.20 0.05 3.96
C ARG A 26 23.51 0.73 3.56
N PHE A 27 23.43 1.90 2.93
CA PHE A 27 24.58 2.75 2.63
C PHE A 27 25.37 3.12 3.89
N GLU A 28 24.68 3.55 4.95
CA GLU A 28 25.31 3.86 6.25
C GLU A 28 25.99 2.62 6.86
N LYS A 29 25.36 1.44 6.76
CA LYS A 29 25.92 0.20 7.27
C LYS A 29 27.19 -0.23 6.51
N GLU A 30 27.21 -0.03 5.19
CA GLU A 30 28.32 -0.48 4.33
C GLU A 30 29.49 0.51 4.28
N THR A 31 29.23 1.81 4.42
CA THR A 31 30.24 2.87 4.25
C THR A 31 30.58 3.59 5.55
N GLY A 32 29.73 3.48 6.57
CA GLY A 32 29.84 4.27 7.80
C GLY A 32 29.45 5.75 7.63
N ILE A 33 29.12 6.19 6.41
CA ILE A 33 28.70 7.58 6.13
C ILE A 33 27.27 7.76 6.59
N LYS A 34 27.06 8.71 7.49
CA LYS A 34 25.77 8.92 8.15
C LYS A 34 24.98 10.03 7.49
N ALA A 35 23.68 10.05 7.73
CA ALA A 35 22.79 11.04 7.12
C ALA A 35 23.24 12.48 7.35
N TRP A 36 23.78 12.82 8.53
CA TRP A 36 24.24 14.17 8.84
C TRP A 36 25.55 14.59 8.15
N ASP A 37 26.30 13.64 7.58
CA ASP A 37 27.54 13.96 6.86
C ASP A 37 27.28 14.66 5.52
N TRP A 38 26.06 14.49 4.98
CA TRP A 38 25.64 15.08 3.71
C TRP A 38 24.33 15.87 3.77
N ARG A 39 23.38 15.50 4.64
CA ARG A 39 22.02 16.09 4.67
C ARG A 39 22.07 17.53 5.14
N GLY A 40 21.60 18.45 4.30
CA GLY A 40 21.63 19.89 4.55
C GLY A 40 23.00 20.53 4.34
N LYS A 41 24.03 19.75 4.01
CA LYS A 41 25.37 20.24 3.66
C LYS A 41 25.59 20.24 2.15
N TYR A 42 25.27 19.12 1.50
CA TYR A 42 25.43 18.95 0.05
C TYR A 42 24.09 18.66 -0.64
N TRP A 43 23.21 17.88 0.00
CA TRP A 43 21.89 17.52 -0.56
C TRP A 43 20.79 17.61 0.49
N THR A 44 19.56 17.87 0.04
CA THR A 44 18.38 17.90 0.91
C THR A 44 17.75 16.52 1.09
N ARG A 45 17.82 15.69 0.04
CA ARG A 45 17.29 14.34 -0.02
C ARG A 45 18.37 13.38 -0.52
N TRP A 46 18.29 12.12 -0.10
CA TRP A 46 19.19 11.07 -0.57
C TRP A 46 19.07 10.83 -2.09
N THR A 47 17.87 11.02 -2.64
CA THR A 47 17.61 10.93 -4.08
C THR A 47 18.42 11.93 -4.88
N ASP A 48 18.69 13.12 -4.33
CA ASP A 48 19.48 14.15 -5.02
C ASP A 48 20.95 13.71 -5.10
N ALA A 49 21.46 13.04 -4.06
CA ALA A 49 22.81 12.49 -4.03
C ALA A 49 22.98 11.33 -5.03
N ILE A 50 21.98 10.45 -5.13
CA ILE A 50 21.96 9.35 -6.11
C ILE A 50 21.89 9.90 -7.54
N ALA A 51 21.03 10.89 -7.78
CA ALA A 51 20.88 11.53 -9.09
C ALA A 51 22.19 12.22 -9.52
N GLU A 52 22.84 12.94 -8.59
CA GLU A 52 24.13 13.58 -8.87
C GLU A 52 25.26 12.55 -9.08
N ALA A 53 25.17 11.39 -8.44
CA ALA A 53 26.09 10.27 -8.70
C ALA A 53 25.88 9.61 -10.08
N GLY A 54 24.85 10.00 -10.83
CA GLY A 54 24.57 9.52 -12.19
C GLY A 54 23.63 8.32 -12.25
N TYR A 55 22.89 8.01 -11.18
CA TYR A 55 21.96 6.89 -11.15
C TYR A 55 20.51 7.35 -11.06
N SER A 56 19.64 6.65 -11.78
CA SER A 56 18.20 6.83 -11.69
C SER A 56 17.63 6.14 -10.45
N ASN A 57 16.59 6.74 -9.87
CA ASN A 57 16.03 6.31 -8.60
C ASN A 57 15.25 4.98 -8.76
N PRO A 58 15.42 3.97 -7.88
CA PRO A 58 14.56 2.77 -7.86
C PRO A 58 13.09 3.05 -7.45
N ASN A 59 12.79 4.29 -7.05
CA ASN A 59 11.47 4.75 -6.60
C ASN A 59 10.88 5.81 -7.55
N GLU A 60 11.15 5.72 -8.85
CA GLU A 60 10.29 6.42 -9.82
C GLU A 60 8.85 5.95 -9.59
N MET A 61 8.00 6.90 -9.21
CA MET A 61 6.57 6.63 -9.05
C MET A 61 6.07 6.08 -10.38
N GLN A 62 5.70 4.80 -10.42
CA GLN A 62 5.06 4.21 -11.60
C GLN A 62 3.90 5.12 -12.00
N SER A 63 3.91 5.56 -13.26
CA SER A 63 2.80 6.32 -13.84
C SER A 63 1.49 5.58 -13.55
N ALA A 64 0.46 6.31 -13.10
CA ALA A 64 -0.83 5.70 -12.81
C ALA A 64 -1.30 4.86 -14.00
N TYR A 65 -1.66 3.60 -13.77
CA TYR A 65 -2.23 2.74 -14.80
C TYR A 65 -3.40 3.45 -15.49
N SER A 66 -3.46 3.40 -16.82
CA SER A 66 -4.62 3.84 -17.58
C SER A 66 -5.85 2.98 -17.23
N GLU A 67 -7.05 3.53 -17.40
CA GLU A 67 -8.28 2.76 -17.18
C GLU A 67 -8.35 1.55 -18.11
N ASP A 68 -7.99 1.74 -19.38
CA ASP A 68 -7.95 0.67 -20.39
C ASP A 68 -7.05 -0.48 -19.96
N PHE A 69 -5.83 -0.20 -19.47
CA PHE A 69 -4.92 -1.25 -19.00
C PHE A 69 -5.53 -2.07 -17.86
N LEU A 70 -6.26 -1.43 -16.95
CA LEU A 70 -6.91 -2.14 -15.84
C LEU A 70 -8.05 -3.02 -16.35
N ILE A 71 -8.84 -2.50 -17.28
CA ILE A 71 -9.94 -3.26 -17.89
C ILE A 71 -9.40 -4.46 -18.65
N GLU A 72 -8.32 -4.31 -19.43
CA GLU A 72 -7.65 -5.41 -20.12
C GLU A 72 -7.14 -6.48 -19.16
N LYS A 73 -6.47 -6.08 -18.07
CA LYS A 73 -6.00 -7.02 -17.05
C LYS A 73 -7.15 -7.74 -16.36
N LEU A 74 -8.27 -7.04 -16.14
CA LEU A 74 -9.46 -7.66 -15.57
C LEU A 74 -10.12 -8.64 -16.54
N ILE A 75 -10.19 -8.33 -17.83
CA ILE A 75 -10.68 -9.23 -18.88
C ILE A 75 -9.84 -10.50 -18.94
N GLN A 76 -8.50 -10.37 -18.92
CA GLN A 76 -7.59 -11.52 -18.87
C GLN A 76 -7.90 -12.41 -17.65
N LEU A 77 -8.10 -11.82 -16.47
CA LEU A 77 -8.45 -12.59 -15.28
C LEU A 77 -9.84 -13.23 -15.36
N ILE A 78 -10.82 -12.58 -16.00
CA ILE A 78 -12.15 -13.17 -16.27
C ILE A 78 -12.02 -14.39 -17.18
N GLN A 79 -11.18 -14.31 -18.22
CA GLN A 79 -10.92 -15.43 -19.13
C GLN A 79 -10.26 -16.61 -18.41
N GLU A 80 -9.31 -16.33 -17.52
CA GLU A 80 -8.63 -17.36 -16.73
C GLU A 80 -9.57 -18.06 -15.73
N LEU A 81 -10.47 -17.31 -15.07
CA LEU A 81 -11.34 -17.85 -14.02
C LEU A 81 -12.69 -18.37 -14.54
N GLY A 82 -13.14 -17.91 -15.71
CA GLY A 82 -14.46 -18.21 -16.25
C GLY A 82 -15.62 -17.57 -15.48
N HIS A 83 -15.34 -16.68 -14.53
CA HIS A 83 -16.33 -15.90 -13.80
C HIS A 83 -15.79 -14.50 -13.46
N PHE A 84 -16.67 -13.58 -13.06
CA PHE A 84 -16.24 -12.24 -12.67
C PHE A 84 -15.44 -12.28 -11.36
N PRO A 85 -14.18 -11.79 -11.31
CA PRO A 85 -13.31 -11.94 -10.16
C PRO A 85 -13.79 -11.20 -8.91
N THR A 86 -13.60 -11.82 -7.75
CA THR A 86 -13.75 -11.20 -6.43
C THR A 86 -12.53 -10.35 -6.08
N SER A 87 -12.64 -9.53 -5.01
CA SER A 87 -11.50 -8.77 -4.49
C SER A 87 -10.36 -9.68 -4.02
N THR A 88 -10.69 -10.83 -3.43
CA THR A 88 -9.72 -11.84 -2.98
C THR A 88 -8.96 -12.46 -4.16
N GLU A 89 -9.62 -12.77 -5.26
CA GLU A 89 -8.98 -13.35 -6.45
C GLU A 89 -8.09 -12.34 -7.18
N ARG A 90 -8.52 -11.08 -7.29
CA ARG A 90 -7.65 -10.01 -7.81
C ARG A 90 -6.40 -9.83 -6.95
N ARG A 91 -6.54 -9.96 -5.62
CA ARG A 91 -5.40 -9.91 -4.70
C ARG A 91 -4.48 -11.11 -4.87
N LEU A 92 -5.04 -12.31 -5.05
CA LEU A 92 -4.27 -13.52 -5.32
C LEU A 92 -3.48 -13.39 -6.63
N LYS A 93 -4.10 -12.89 -7.69
CA LYS A 93 -3.44 -12.64 -8.99
C LYS A 93 -2.29 -11.63 -8.85
N GLY A 94 -2.49 -10.53 -8.13
CA GLY A 94 -1.42 -9.55 -7.86
C GLY A 94 -0.25 -10.09 -7.02
N HIS A 95 -0.42 -11.21 -6.30
CA HIS A 95 0.69 -11.90 -5.64
C HIS A 95 1.43 -12.86 -6.58
N GLN A 96 0.77 -13.34 -7.64
CA GLN A 96 1.32 -14.29 -8.59
C GLN A 96 1.96 -13.60 -9.80
N ASP A 97 1.49 -12.41 -10.17
CA ASP A 97 1.96 -11.63 -11.31
C ASP A 97 2.32 -10.20 -10.86
N GLU A 98 3.62 -9.88 -10.89
CA GLU A 98 4.14 -8.56 -10.52
C GLU A 98 3.63 -7.44 -11.45
N ASN A 99 3.17 -7.77 -12.66
CA ASN A 99 2.59 -6.82 -13.61
C ASN A 99 1.06 -6.68 -13.47
N PHE A 100 0.44 -7.44 -12.57
CA PHE A 100 -1.00 -7.32 -12.33
C PHE A 100 -1.27 -6.19 -11.32
N PRO A 101 -2.19 -5.26 -11.63
CA PRO A 101 -2.53 -4.16 -10.74
C PRO A 101 -3.00 -4.66 -9.37
N THR A 102 -2.59 -3.95 -8.30
CA THR A 102 -3.07 -4.29 -6.97
C THR A 102 -4.60 -4.18 -6.89
N HIS A 103 -5.25 -5.03 -6.09
CA HIS A 103 -6.71 -5.05 -5.98
C HIS A 103 -7.36 -3.67 -5.67
N ASN A 104 -6.69 -2.81 -4.89
CA ASN A 104 -7.14 -1.44 -4.57
C ASN A 104 -7.14 -0.51 -5.79
N THR A 105 -6.35 -0.81 -6.82
CA THR A 105 -6.25 -0.02 -8.04
C THR A 105 -7.58 -0.01 -8.81
N PHE A 106 -8.41 -1.03 -8.65
CA PHE A 106 -9.73 -1.17 -9.28
C PHE A 106 -10.84 -0.40 -8.55
N SER A 107 -10.62 0.04 -7.30
CA SER A 107 -11.61 0.84 -6.56
C SER A 107 -11.89 2.20 -7.21
N ARG A 108 -11.01 2.67 -8.11
CA ARG A 108 -11.21 3.91 -8.88
C ARG A 108 -12.45 3.87 -9.79
N PHE A 109 -12.90 2.68 -10.17
CA PHE A 109 -14.08 2.49 -11.00
C PHE A 109 -15.37 2.54 -10.18
N GLY A 110 -15.30 2.66 -8.85
CA GLY A 110 -16.46 2.61 -7.96
C GLY A 110 -16.73 1.19 -7.45
N GLY A 111 -18.00 0.80 -7.45
CA GLY A 111 -18.45 -0.49 -6.96
C GLY A 111 -18.29 -1.62 -7.98
N LYS A 112 -18.69 -2.83 -7.58
CA LYS A 112 -18.69 -4.01 -8.48
C LYS A 112 -19.55 -3.75 -9.73
N ALA A 113 -20.68 -3.07 -9.60
CA ALA A 113 -21.58 -2.76 -10.71
C ALA A 113 -20.91 -1.82 -11.72
N ASP A 114 -20.31 -0.72 -11.25
CA ASP A 114 -19.63 0.26 -12.08
C ASP A 114 -18.42 -0.36 -12.81
N LEU A 115 -17.70 -1.27 -12.14
CA LEU A 115 -16.60 -2.02 -12.75
C LEU A 115 -17.09 -2.98 -13.84
N ILE A 116 -18.23 -3.64 -13.65
CA ILE A 116 -18.83 -4.49 -14.69
C ILE A 116 -19.27 -3.63 -15.89
N GLU A 117 -19.88 -2.47 -15.64
CA GLU A 117 -20.29 -1.53 -16.67
C GLU A 117 -19.07 -1.02 -17.48
N ALA A 118 -17.98 -0.66 -16.81
CA ALA A 118 -16.74 -0.25 -17.47
C ALA A 118 -16.17 -1.35 -18.38
N VAL A 119 -16.17 -2.61 -17.92
CA VAL A 119 -15.73 -3.75 -18.73
C VAL A 119 -16.67 -3.96 -19.92
N LEU A 120 -17.98 -3.89 -19.74
CA LEU A 120 -18.95 -4.05 -20.83
C LEU A 120 -18.79 -2.96 -21.89
N LYS A 121 -18.63 -1.70 -21.48
CA LYS A 121 -18.38 -0.56 -22.37
C LYS A 121 -17.08 -0.73 -23.16
N TYR A 122 -16.04 -1.26 -22.53
CA TYR A 122 -14.78 -1.58 -23.22
C TYR A 122 -14.96 -2.68 -24.26
N CYS A 123 -15.73 -3.72 -23.93
CA CYS A 123 -16.05 -4.80 -24.86
C CYS A 123 -16.96 -4.38 -26.03
N GLU A 124 -17.64 -3.22 -25.97
CA GLU A 124 -18.43 -2.70 -27.09
C GLU A 124 -17.54 -2.06 -28.17
N THR A 125 -16.40 -1.51 -27.77
CA THR A 125 -15.46 -0.83 -28.66
C THR A 125 -14.28 -1.71 -29.09
N HIS A 126 -14.15 -2.91 -28.50
CA HIS A 126 -13.06 -3.86 -28.76
C HIS A 126 -13.64 -5.26 -29.05
N ASP A 127 -13.01 -6.00 -29.97
CA ASP A 127 -13.40 -7.37 -30.30
C ASP A 127 -12.94 -8.35 -29.21
N ILE A 128 -13.72 -8.42 -28.13
CA ILE A 128 -13.47 -9.28 -26.97
C ILE A 128 -14.35 -10.53 -27.05
N ASP A 129 -13.82 -11.65 -26.55
CA ASP A 129 -14.51 -12.94 -26.50
C ASP A 129 -15.95 -12.83 -25.95
N ALA A 130 -16.91 -13.37 -26.70
CA ALA A 130 -18.33 -13.39 -26.37
C ALA A 130 -18.62 -14.06 -25.01
N GLN A 131 -17.78 -15.00 -24.57
CA GLN A 131 -17.89 -15.67 -23.27
C GLN A 131 -17.60 -14.70 -22.12
N VAL A 132 -16.65 -13.77 -22.28
CA VAL A 132 -16.37 -12.73 -21.29
C VAL A 132 -17.57 -11.79 -21.17
N VAL A 133 -18.12 -11.37 -22.30
CA VAL A 133 -19.32 -10.51 -22.33
C VAL A 133 -20.50 -11.20 -21.66
N ALA A 134 -20.74 -12.48 -21.95
CA ALA A 134 -21.78 -13.27 -21.31
C ALA A 134 -21.57 -13.39 -19.79
N THR A 135 -20.32 -13.60 -19.36
CA THR A 135 -19.93 -13.68 -17.95
C THR A 135 -20.19 -12.36 -17.22
N CYS A 136 -19.80 -11.23 -17.83
CA CYS A 136 -20.08 -9.89 -17.30
C CYS A 136 -21.58 -9.60 -17.23
N LYS A 137 -22.36 -9.95 -18.26
CA LYS A 137 -23.82 -9.79 -18.25
C LYS A 137 -24.50 -10.64 -17.18
N ALA A 138 -24.06 -11.88 -16.98
CA ALA A 138 -24.55 -12.74 -15.91
C ALA A 138 -24.16 -12.20 -14.52
N ALA A 139 -22.95 -11.67 -14.38
CA ALA A 139 -22.50 -11.01 -13.16
C ALA A 139 -23.28 -9.72 -12.86
N ALA A 140 -23.62 -8.93 -13.89
CA ALA A 140 -24.47 -7.76 -13.78
C ALA A 140 -25.91 -8.12 -13.38
N ALA A 141 -26.48 -9.19 -13.96
CA ALA A 141 -27.83 -9.64 -13.61
C ALA A 141 -27.92 -10.17 -12.17
N ASN A 142 -26.86 -10.81 -11.68
CA ASN A 142 -26.76 -11.30 -10.30
C ASN A 142 -26.34 -10.21 -9.31
N ALA A 143 -25.68 -9.16 -9.78
CA ALA A 143 -25.52 -7.92 -9.05
C ALA A 143 -26.88 -7.20 -9.09
N LYS A 144 -27.79 -7.57 -8.17
CA LYS A 144 -29.09 -6.89 -8.01
C LYS A 144 -28.86 -5.38 -8.21
N PRO A 145 -29.70 -4.68 -9.00
CA PRO A 145 -29.70 -3.24 -8.93
C PRO A 145 -30.05 -2.90 -7.49
N GLN A 146 -29.06 -2.48 -6.70
CA GLN A 146 -29.37 -1.65 -5.56
C GLN A 146 -30.11 -0.48 -6.19
N GLN A 147 -31.43 -0.44 -6.03
CA GLN A 147 -32.19 0.77 -6.22
C GLN A 147 -31.36 1.86 -5.55
N ARG A 148 -30.79 2.77 -6.34
CA ARG A 148 -30.23 4.00 -5.81
C ARG A 148 -31.40 4.68 -5.12
N LYS A 149 -31.57 4.45 -3.82
CA LYS A 149 -32.26 5.40 -2.96
C LYS A 149 -31.38 6.63 -3.02
N SER A 150 -31.74 7.55 -3.90
CA SER A 150 -31.30 8.93 -3.83
C SER A 150 -31.64 9.42 -2.41
N GLY A 151 -30.66 9.35 -1.49
CA GLY A 151 -30.80 9.86 -0.13
C GLY A 151 -30.32 9.00 1.04
N GLU A 152 -29.83 7.76 0.84
CA GLU A 152 -29.19 7.02 1.95
C GLU A 152 -27.67 6.91 1.67
N PRO A 153 -26.79 7.36 2.59
CA PRO A 153 -25.35 7.28 2.39
C PRO A 153 -24.96 5.81 2.19
N GLU A 154 -24.12 5.53 1.18
CA GLU A 154 -23.42 4.25 1.07
C GLU A 154 -22.96 3.85 2.47
N GLU A 155 -23.29 2.63 2.94
CA GLU A 155 -22.67 2.11 4.16
C GLU A 155 -21.19 1.96 3.85
N ILE A 156 -20.44 3.01 4.14
CA ILE A 156 -19.01 3.03 3.97
C ILE A 156 -18.48 1.88 4.84
N GLU A 157 -17.82 0.90 4.24
CA GLU A 157 -17.33 -0.27 4.97
C GLU A 157 -16.16 0.17 5.86
N PHE A 158 -16.50 0.64 7.06
CA PHE A 158 -15.53 1.17 8.01
C PHE A 158 -14.62 0.05 8.51
N GLY A 159 -13.32 0.21 8.29
CA GLY A 159 -12.29 -0.57 8.96
C GLY A 159 -11.72 0.14 10.19
N PHE A 160 -10.69 -0.45 10.76
CA PHE A 160 -10.01 0.10 11.92
C PHE A 160 -8.50 0.17 11.69
N VAL A 161 -7.90 1.29 12.06
CA VAL A 161 -6.46 1.40 12.30
C VAL A 161 -6.23 1.37 13.80
N TYR A 162 -5.39 0.46 14.26
CA TYR A 162 -5.14 0.25 15.69
C TYR A 162 -3.69 0.56 16.07
N LEU A 163 -3.54 0.90 17.34
CA LEU A 163 -2.27 0.95 18.04
C LEU A 163 -2.32 -0.11 19.14
N MET A 164 -1.43 -1.09 19.08
CA MET A 164 -1.25 -2.11 20.11
C MET A 164 0.08 -1.91 20.80
N LYS A 165 0.18 -2.30 22.07
CA LYS A 165 1.41 -2.26 22.86
C LYS A 165 1.81 -3.66 23.28
N SER A 166 3.10 -3.98 23.13
CA SER A 166 3.72 -5.19 23.64
C SER A 166 5.05 -4.77 24.29
N GLY A 167 5.11 -4.87 25.63
CA GLY A 167 6.22 -4.35 26.41
C GLY A 167 6.43 -2.85 26.24
N LYS A 168 7.62 -2.47 25.75
CA LYS A 168 7.97 -1.08 25.42
C LYS A 168 7.67 -0.68 23.97
N HIS A 169 7.26 -1.63 23.13
CA HIS A 169 7.06 -1.40 21.71
C HIS A 169 5.59 -1.26 21.36
N PHE A 170 5.33 -0.53 20.29
CA PHE A 170 4.01 -0.26 19.78
C PHE A 170 3.89 -0.79 18.36
N LYS A 171 2.77 -1.42 18.04
CA LYS A 171 2.43 -1.88 16.70
C LYS A 171 1.31 -1.00 16.14
N ILE A 172 1.48 -0.55 14.92
CA ILE A 172 0.42 0.12 14.16
C ILE A 172 0.02 -0.82 13.04
N GLY A 173 -1.28 -1.03 12.87
CA GLY A 173 -1.79 -1.89 11.81
C GLY A 173 -3.25 -1.61 11.53
N ARG A 174 -3.76 -2.19 10.44
CA ARG A 174 -5.18 -2.13 10.09
C ARG A 174 -5.87 -3.48 10.12
N SER A 175 -7.17 -3.47 10.37
CA SER A 175 -8.05 -4.66 10.30
C SER A 175 -9.50 -4.26 10.06
N ASN A 176 -10.26 -5.16 9.44
CA ASN A 176 -11.72 -5.03 9.33
C ASN A 176 -12.42 -5.35 10.67
N CYS A 177 -11.73 -6.01 11.58
CA CYS A 177 -12.13 -6.21 12.98
C CYS A 177 -10.89 -6.16 13.88
N ALA A 178 -10.70 -5.05 14.59
CA ALA A 178 -9.50 -4.82 15.41
C ALA A 178 -9.42 -5.78 16.61
N GLU A 179 -10.57 -6.14 17.18
CA GLU A 179 -10.72 -7.02 18.34
C GLU A 179 -10.33 -8.47 18.01
N ARG A 180 -10.75 -8.98 16.85
CA ARG A 180 -10.36 -10.31 16.38
C ARG A 180 -8.85 -10.38 16.12
N ARG A 181 -8.27 -9.30 15.60
CA ARG A 181 -6.83 -9.22 15.34
C ARG A 181 -5.99 -9.14 16.62
N GLU A 182 -6.48 -8.44 17.65
CA GLU A 182 -5.87 -8.44 18.99
C GLU A 182 -5.80 -9.86 19.56
N PHE A 183 -6.89 -10.62 19.45
CA PHE A 183 -6.97 -11.99 19.95
C PHE A 183 -5.99 -12.93 19.22
N GLU A 184 -5.91 -12.86 17.88
CA GLU A 184 -4.99 -13.67 17.08
C GLU A 184 -3.51 -13.37 17.39
N LEU A 185 -3.14 -12.08 17.48
CA LEU A 185 -1.76 -11.68 17.73
C LEU A 185 -1.31 -11.99 19.16
N ARG A 186 -2.24 -11.94 20.13
CA ARG A 186 -1.94 -12.30 21.53
C ARG A 186 -1.51 -13.76 21.70
N ILE A 187 -1.98 -14.66 20.84
CA ILE A 187 -1.61 -16.09 20.90
C ILE A 187 -0.15 -16.31 20.49
N LEU A 188 0.39 -15.45 19.61
CA LEU A 188 1.70 -15.63 19.00
C LEU A 188 2.83 -14.86 19.70
N LEU A 189 2.51 -13.99 20.66
CA LEU A 189 3.48 -13.10 21.30
C LEU A 189 3.81 -13.55 22.73
N PRO A 190 5.10 -13.58 23.11
CA PRO A 190 5.53 -13.97 24.45
C PRO A 190 5.11 -12.95 25.52
N GLU A 191 4.85 -11.69 25.14
CA GLU A 191 4.39 -10.63 26.03
C GLU A 191 2.92 -10.26 25.76
N LYS A 192 2.21 -9.82 26.81
CA LYS A 192 0.82 -9.39 26.72
C LYS A 192 0.67 -8.25 25.70
N LEU A 193 -0.16 -8.49 24.69
CA LEU A 193 -0.57 -7.48 23.72
C LEU A 193 -1.78 -6.72 24.28
N GLU A 194 -1.68 -5.39 24.32
CA GLU A 194 -2.74 -4.49 24.78
C GLU A 194 -3.18 -3.58 23.64
N LEU A 195 -4.48 -3.59 23.30
CA LEU A 195 -5.03 -2.59 22.39
C LEU A 195 -5.08 -1.21 23.08
N VAL A 196 -4.17 -0.32 22.67
CA VAL A 196 -4.03 1.02 23.24
C VAL A 196 -5.08 1.98 22.70
N HIS A 197 -5.38 1.87 21.40
CA HIS A 197 -6.38 2.71 20.73
C HIS A 197 -6.76 2.12 19.37
N LYS A 198 -7.96 2.46 18.89
CA LYS A 198 -8.40 2.16 17.52
C LYS A 198 -9.13 3.36 16.92
N ILE A 199 -8.95 3.57 15.62
CA ILE A 199 -9.57 4.63 14.83
C ILE A 199 -10.47 3.95 13.82
N LYS A 200 -11.78 4.15 13.93
CA LYS A 200 -12.75 3.73 12.91
C LYS A 200 -12.63 4.70 11.73
N THR A 201 -12.44 4.16 10.53
CA THR A 201 -12.24 4.96 9.32
C THR A 201 -12.66 4.17 8.09
N ASP A 202 -13.11 4.88 7.07
CA ASP A 202 -13.42 4.39 5.74
C ASP A 202 -12.19 4.20 4.84
N ASP A 203 -11.07 4.83 5.20
CA ASP A 203 -9.77 4.63 4.57
C ASP A 203 -8.70 4.09 5.54
N PRO A 204 -8.79 2.80 5.95
CA PRO A 204 -7.78 2.21 6.83
C PRO A 204 -6.37 2.20 6.21
N CYS A 205 -6.26 2.17 4.88
CA CYS A 205 -4.97 2.14 4.19
C CYS A 205 -4.26 3.49 4.29
N GLY A 206 -4.94 4.59 3.97
CA GLY A 206 -4.37 5.94 4.04
C GLY A 206 -4.07 6.36 5.47
N ILE A 207 -4.96 6.04 6.43
CA ILE A 207 -4.73 6.36 7.84
C ILE A 207 -3.56 5.55 8.42
N GLU A 208 -3.43 4.27 8.09
CA GLU A 208 -2.26 3.46 8.46
C GLU A 208 -0.98 4.06 7.88
N LYS A 209 -0.97 4.33 6.57
CA LYS A 209 0.17 4.93 5.88
C LYS A 209 0.59 6.25 6.51
N TYR A 210 -0.36 7.14 6.82
CA TYR A 210 -0.09 8.40 7.50
C TYR A 210 0.66 8.21 8.82
N TRP A 211 0.24 7.26 9.65
CA TRP A 211 0.89 7.00 10.94
C TRP A 211 2.24 6.31 10.79
N HIS A 212 2.36 5.41 9.82
CA HIS A 212 3.63 4.77 9.46
C HIS A 212 4.67 5.80 8.98
N ASP A 213 4.24 6.77 8.18
CA ASP A 213 5.09 7.84 7.66
C ASP A 213 5.44 8.84 8.77
N ARG A 214 4.47 9.18 9.64
CA ARG A 214 4.67 10.08 10.78
C ARG A 214 5.64 9.54 11.83
N PHE A 215 5.64 8.23 12.06
CA PHE A 215 6.50 7.58 13.05
C PHE A 215 7.67 6.80 12.43
N LYS A 216 7.99 7.05 11.16
CA LYS A 216 9.05 6.34 10.44
C LYS A 216 10.39 6.32 11.19
N ASP A 217 10.72 7.42 11.86
CA ASP A 217 12.00 7.61 12.60
C ASP A 217 12.04 6.82 13.93
N ARG A 218 10.92 6.20 14.32
CA ARG A 218 10.77 5.35 15.50
C ARG A 218 10.60 3.88 15.16
N ARG A 219 10.62 3.50 13.88
CA ARG A 219 10.37 2.12 13.44
C ARG A 219 11.54 1.21 13.86
N LYS A 220 11.22 0.09 14.51
CA LYS A 220 12.19 -0.93 14.97
C LYS A 220 12.24 -2.18 14.08
N GLY A 221 11.25 -2.35 13.20
CA GLY A 221 11.18 -3.46 12.23
C GLY A 221 9.74 -3.86 11.92
N GLY A 222 9.42 -4.13 10.65
CA GLY A 222 8.06 -4.40 10.20
C GLY A 222 7.09 -3.26 10.56
N GLU A 223 6.05 -3.60 11.32
CA GLU A 223 5.01 -2.67 11.78
C GLU A 223 5.20 -2.20 13.24
N TRP A 224 6.39 -2.38 13.81
CA TRP A 224 6.70 -2.05 15.20
C TRP A 224 7.51 -0.75 15.35
N PHE A 225 7.18 0.00 16.39
CA PHE A 225 7.66 1.35 16.68
C PHE A 225 8.04 1.50 18.15
N ASP A 226 9.02 2.36 18.41
CA ASP A 226 9.47 2.77 19.74
C ASP A 226 8.95 4.17 20.03
N LEU A 227 7.69 4.23 20.48
CA LEU A 227 6.96 5.49 20.69
C LEU A 227 7.00 5.93 22.15
N SER A 228 7.29 7.20 22.35
CA SER A 228 7.17 7.84 23.66
C SER A 228 5.70 8.14 24.02
N PRO A 229 5.37 8.32 25.32
CA PRO A 229 4.03 8.70 25.74
C PRO A 229 3.50 9.99 25.08
N SER A 230 4.37 10.94 24.74
CA SER A 230 3.99 12.17 24.03
C SER A 230 3.65 11.93 22.55
N GLU A 231 4.25 10.94 21.90
CA GLU A 231 3.96 10.53 20.52
C GLU A 231 2.70 9.66 20.41
N VAL A 232 2.38 8.89 21.46
CA VAL A 232 1.13 8.12 21.56
C VAL A 232 -0.09 9.03 21.75
N LYS A 233 0.05 10.17 22.42
CA LYS A 233 -1.04 11.13 22.68
C LYS A 233 -1.75 11.59 21.40
N PRO A 234 -1.05 12.06 20.35
CA PRO A 234 -1.67 12.39 19.06
C PRO A 234 -2.50 11.25 18.44
N PHE A 235 -2.05 10.00 18.59
CA PHE A 235 -2.78 8.83 18.08
C PHE A 235 -4.07 8.61 18.87
N LYS A 236 -3.99 8.66 20.21
CA LYS A 236 -5.14 8.52 21.12
C LYS A 236 -6.19 9.63 20.98
N ARG A 237 -5.78 10.84 20.58
CA ARG A 237 -6.69 11.99 20.43
C ARG A 237 -7.61 11.88 19.21
N ARG A 238 -7.29 11.04 18.22
CA ARG A 238 -8.12 10.87 17.02
C ARG A 238 -9.12 9.74 17.24
N LYS A 239 -10.41 10.05 17.24
CA LYS A 239 -11.48 9.04 17.46
C LYS A 239 -12.13 8.56 16.16
N THR A 240 -12.18 9.42 15.14
CA THR A 240 -12.75 9.16 13.81
C THR A 240 -12.06 10.08 12.80
N MET A 241 -11.92 9.60 11.56
CA MET A 241 -11.69 10.40 10.36
C MET A 241 -12.65 9.88 9.31
#